data_AF-A0A942FTF4-F1
#
_entry.id   AF-A0A942FTF4-F1
#
_cell.length_a   1.000
_cell.length_b   1.000
_cell.length_c   1.000
_cell.angle_alpha   90.00
_cell.angle_beta   90.00
_cell.angle_gamma   90.00
#
_symmetry.space_group_name_H-M   'P 1'
#
loop_
_entity.id
_entity.type
_entity.pdbx_description
1 polymer ?
#
loop_
_entity_poly.entity_id
_entity_poly.type
_entity_poly.pdbx_seq_one_letter_code
_entity_poly.pdbx_strand_id
1 'polypeptide(L)'
;MSPRVLAEGSLIFWFHSYDALHEKRASVHVGKGSQDDVNDAKVWLEPEVEVARVGRTLKEHELRRAIKVIREHHAYLLEEWHGYQGRR
;
A
#
# COMPACT_ATOMS: atom_id res chain seq x y z
N MET A 1 8.44 -7.96 -9.23
CA MET A 1 9.17 -7.13 -8.23
C MET A 1 8.20 -6.12 -7.65
N SER A 2 8.23 -5.94 -6.35
CA SER A 2 7.33 -5.04 -5.61
C SER A 2 8.11 -3.79 -5.18
N PRO A 3 8.00 -2.65 -5.90
CA PRO A 3 8.77 -1.46 -5.54
C PRO A 3 8.28 -0.92 -4.20
N ARG A 4 9.23 -0.62 -3.32
CA ARG A 4 8.96 0.18 -2.13
C ARG A 4 8.66 1.61 -2.58
N VAL A 5 7.50 2.12 -2.21
CA VAL A 5 7.05 3.47 -2.58
C VAL A 5 7.21 4.45 -1.42
N LEU A 6 7.05 3.98 -0.18
CA LEU A 6 7.19 4.81 1.01
C LEU A 6 7.69 3.96 2.18
N ALA A 7 8.36 4.60 3.14
CA ALA A 7 8.68 4.02 4.44
C ALA A 7 8.50 5.08 5.52
N GLU A 8 7.80 4.72 6.60
CA GLU A 8 7.55 5.61 7.74
C GLU A 8 7.81 4.82 9.04
N GLY A 9 8.93 5.13 9.69
CA GLY A 9 9.41 4.37 10.84
C GLY A 9 9.63 2.89 10.50
N SER A 10 8.83 2.01 11.10
CA SER A 10 8.88 0.56 10.83
C SER A 10 7.87 0.09 9.77
N LEU A 11 7.02 0.99 9.27
CA LEU A 11 6.03 0.69 8.24
C LEU A 11 6.67 0.84 6.86
N ILE A 12 6.47 -0.16 6.02
CA ILE A 12 6.95 -0.18 4.64
C ILE A 12 5.74 -0.29 3.73
N PHE A 13 5.69 0.55 2.71
CA PHE A 13 4.62 0.61 1.73
C PHE A 13 5.16 0.18 0.36
N TRP A 14 4.44 -0.66 -0.35
CA TRP A 14 4.83 -1.10 -1.69
C TRP A 14 3.65 -1.39 -2.60
N PHE A 15 3.92 -1.42 -3.89
CA PHE A 15 2.95 -1.86 -4.89
C PHE A 15 3.18 -3.31 -5.26
N HIS A 16 2.10 -4.08 -5.30
CA HIS A 16 2.15 -5.46 -5.71
C HIS A 16 2.03 -5.57 -7.23
N SER A 17 2.95 -6.32 -7.85
CA SER A 17 3.02 -6.39 -9.31
C SER A 17 1.81 -7.03 -9.96
N TYR A 18 1.22 -8.01 -9.29
CA TYR A 18 0.01 -8.68 -9.77
C TYR A 18 -1.18 -7.72 -9.74
N ASP A 19 -1.28 -6.88 -8.71
CA ASP A 19 -2.38 -5.95 -8.53
C ASP A 19 -2.35 -4.89 -9.64
N ALA A 20 -1.19 -4.32 -9.92
CA ALA A 20 -1.03 -3.35 -11.02
C ALA A 20 -1.40 -3.92 -12.40
N LEU A 21 -1.34 -5.24 -12.60
CA LEU A 21 -1.68 -5.89 -13.88
C LEU A 21 -3.16 -6.27 -13.98
N HIS A 22 -3.78 -6.66 -12.87
CA HIS A 22 -5.12 -7.27 -12.89
C HIS A 22 -6.20 -6.40 -12.25
N GLU A 23 -5.82 -5.44 -11.42
CA GLU A 23 -6.74 -4.59 -10.70
C GLU A 23 -6.92 -3.25 -11.39
N LYS A 24 -8.18 -2.80 -11.46
CA LYS A 24 -8.53 -1.50 -12.03
C LYS A 24 -8.41 -0.34 -11.04
N ARG A 25 -8.26 -0.67 -9.75
CA ARG A 25 -8.19 0.29 -8.64
C ARG A 25 -6.77 0.33 -8.10
N ALA A 26 -6.29 1.52 -7.75
CA ALA A 26 -4.99 1.67 -7.12
C ALA A 26 -4.97 1.04 -5.72
N SER A 27 -3.94 0.22 -5.45
CA SER A 27 -3.74 -0.44 -4.15
C SER A 27 -2.34 -0.23 -3.62
N VAL A 28 -2.22 -0.18 -2.29
CA VAL A 28 -0.93 -0.18 -1.61
C VAL A 28 -0.93 -1.24 -0.52
N HIS A 29 0.19 -1.96 -0.44
CA HIS A 29 0.43 -2.96 0.57
C HIS A 29 1.28 -2.35 1.67
N VAL A 30 1.00 -2.72 2.92
CA VAL A 30 1.67 -2.20 4.11
C VAL A 30 2.09 -3.33 5.03
N GLY A 31 3.38 -3.37 5.32
CA GLY A 31 4.00 -4.35 6.20
C GLY A 31 4.86 -3.67 7.26
N LYS A 32 5.34 -4.46 8.22
CA LYS A 32 6.23 -4.00 9.29
C LYS A 32 7.60 -4.64 9.13
N GLY A 33 8.64 -3.82 9.07
CA GLY A 33 10.05 -4.23 9.01
C GLY A 33 10.49 -4.87 7.68
N SER A 34 9.59 -5.53 6.95
CA SER A 34 9.86 -6.12 5.63
C SER A 34 8.60 -6.14 4.75
N GLN A 35 8.81 -6.36 3.45
CA GLN A 35 7.72 -6.68 2.52
C GLN A 35 7.34 -8.15 2.74
N ASP A 36 6.07 -8.40 3.04
CA ASP A 36 5.51 -9.73 3.27
C ASP A 36 4.09 -9.75 2.68
N ASP A 37 3.98 -10.16 1.41
CA ASP A 37 2.71 -10.19 0.66
C ASP A 37 1.66 -11.17 1.23
N VAL A 38 2.03 -11.99 2.22
CA VAL A 38 1.13 -12.95 2.89
C VAL A 38 0.45 -12.31 4.10
N ASN A 39 1.20 -11.53 4.90
CA ASN A 39 0.72 -11.01 6.18
C ASN A 39 0.54 -9.48 6.21
N ASP A 40 0.80 -8.79 5.11
CA ASP A 40 0.60 -7.35 4.96
C ASP A 40 -0.88 -6.94 4.94
N ALA A 41 -1.10 -5.68 5.28
CA ALA A 41 -2.36 -5.01 5.06
C ALA A 41 -2.42 -4.47 3.63
N LYS A 42 -3.57 -4.65 2.97
CA LYS A 42 -3.87 -4.06 1.68
C LYS A 42 -4.86 -2.92 1.85
N VAL A 43 -4.56 -1.80 1.23
CA VAL A 43 -5.39 -0.59 1.27
C VAL A 43 -5.66 -0.13 -0.15
N TRP A 44 -6.94 0.08 -0.48
CA TRP A 44 -7.36 0.76 -1.70
C TRP A 44 -7.09 2.25 -1.57
N LEU A 45 -6.60 2.86 -2.65
CA LEU A 45 -6.41 4.31 -2.74
C LEU A 45 -7.59 5.00 -3.42
N GLU A 46 -8.41 4.27 -4.18
CA GLU A 46 -9.56 4.80 -4.94
C GLU A 46 -10.77 3.87 -4.85
N PRO A 47 -12.01 4.40 -4.98
CA PRO A 47 -12.35 5.83 -5.06
C PRO A 47 -12.12 6.58 -3.74
N GLU A 48 -12.03 5.85 -2.63
CA GLU A 48 -11.67 6.36 -1.31
C GLU A 48 -10.60 5.47 -0.68
N VAL A 49 -9.89 6.01 0.33
CA VAL A 49 -8.91 5.23 1.10
C VAL A 49 -9.62 4.25 2.02
N GLU A 50 -9.57 2.96 1.65
CA GLU A 50 -10.30 1.88 2.32
C GLU A 50 -9.38 0.67 2.58
N VAL A 51 -9.49 0.05 3.75
CA VAL A 51 -8.75 -1.17 4.07
C VAL A 51 -9.41 -2.37 3.38
N ALA A 52 -8.75 -2.92 2.36
CA ALA A 52 -9.18 -4.13 1.67
C ALA A 52 -8.88 -5.39 2.50
N ARG A 53 -7.72 -5.39 3.17
CA ARG A 53 -7.23 -6.50 4.00
C ARG A 53 -6.42 -5.93 5.15
N VAL A 54 -6.71 -6.39 6.37
CA VAL A 54 -6.03 -5.91 7.60
C VAL A 54 -4.60 -6.48 7.73
N GLY A 55 -4.33 -7.62 7.10
CA GLY A 55 -3.09 -8.37 7.32
C GLY A 55 -3.04 -9.03 8.69
N ARG A 56 -1.91 -9.69 9.01
CA ARG A 56 -1.65 -10.31 10.31
C ARG A 56 -0.49 -9.67 11.06
N THR A 57 0.37 -8.94 10.36
CA THR A 57 1.60 -8.38 10.93
C THR A 57 1.37 -7.06 11.68
N LEU A 58 0.36 -6.28 11.27
CA LEU A 58 0.08 -4.97 11.87
C LEU A 58 -0.89 -5.09 13.05
N LYS A 59 -0.51 -4.49 14.19
CA LYS A 59 -1.45 -4.22 15.28
C LYS A 59 -2.40 -3.10 14.89
N GLU A 60 -3.55 -3.01 15.55
CA GLU A 60 -4.58 -2.01 15.25
C GLU A 60 -4.06 -0.57 15.22
N HIS A 61 -3.22 -0.18 16.18
CA HIS A 61 -2.63 1.16 16.21
C HIS A 61 -1.63 1.42 15.07
N GLU A 62 -0.96 0.37 14.59
CA GLU A 62 -0.02 0.44 13.47
C GLU A 62 -0.79 0.58 12.15
N LEU A 63 -1.89 -0.16 12.01
CA LEU A 63 -2.80 -0.01 10.88
C LEU A 63 -3.44 1.38 10.83
N ARG A 64 -3.91 1.90 11.97
CA ARG A 64 -4.43 3.28 12.04
C ARG A 64 -3.37 4.31 11.62
N ARG A 65 -2.12 4.11 12.05
CA ARG A 65 -0.99 4.95 11.63
C ARG A 65 -0.71 4.82 10.15
N ALA A 66 -0.71 3.60 9.61
CA ALA A 66 -0.54 3.36 8.18
C ALA A 66 -1.61 4.06 7.34
N ILE A 67 -2.89 3.96 7.72
CA ILE A 67 -3.99 4.65 7.04
C ILE A 67 -3.81 6.16 7.11
N LYS A 68 -3.37 6.70 8.25
CA LYS A 68 -3.06 8.13 8.38
C LYS A 68 -1.96 8.56 7.38
N VAL A 69 -0.86 7.82 7.33
CA VAL A 69 0.25 8.09 6.39
C VAL A 69 -0.23 7.98 4.94
N ILE A 70 -1.03 6.97 4.60
CA ILE A 70 -1.60 6.82 3.26
C ILE A 70 -2.46 8.03 2.88
N ARG A 71 -3.27 8.54 3.81
CA ARG A 71 -4.10 9.72 3.57
C ARG A 71 -3.26 10.99 3.41
N GLU A 72 -2.21 11.16 4.21
CA GLU A 72 -1.28 12.30 4.13
C GLU A 72 -0.50 12.30 2.80
N HIS A 73 -0.16 11.11 2.30
CA HIS A 73 0.58 10.93 1.04
C HIS A 73 -0.30 10.45 -0.13
N HIS A 74 -1.62 10.62 -0.05
CA HIS A 74 -2.57 9.98 -0.97
C HIS A 74 -2.31 10.36 -2.44
N ALA A 75 -2.17 11.65 -2.73
CA ALA A 75 -1.90 12.15 -4.08
C ALA A 75 -0.59 11.58 -4.65
N TYR A 76 0.47 11.53 -3.83
CA TYR A 76 1.76 10.95 -4.21
C TYR A 76 1.65 9.46 -4.52
N LEU A 77 0.97 8.69 -3.66
CA LEU A 77 0.78 7.26 -3.86
C LEU A 77 -0.02 6.95 -5.13
N LEU A 78 -1.00 7.78 -5.48
CA LEU A 78 -1.75 7.64 -6.73
C LEU A 78 -0.89 7.95 -7.95
N GLU A 79 -0.12 9.03 -7.92
CA GLU A 79 0.79 9.39 -9.01
C GLU A 79 1.81 8.26 -9.26
N GLU A 80 2.42 7.75 -8.19
CA GLU A 80 3.38 6.65 -8.27
C GLU A 80 2.71 5.34 -8.74
N TRP A 81 1.47 5.06 -8.32
CA TRP A 81 0.72 3.90 -8.80
C TRP A 81 0.47 3.97 -10.31
N HIS A 82 -0.05 5.10 -10.82
CA HIS A 82 -0.32 5.28 -12.24
C HIS A 82 0.98 5.27 -13.06
N GLY A 83 2.05 5.89 -12.54
CA GLY A 83 3.38 5.81 -13.14
C GLY A 83 3.90 4.37 -13.20
N TYR A 84 3.70 3.58 -12.15
CA TYR A 84 4.10 2.19 -12.09
C TYR A 84 3.28 1.29 -13.03
N GLN A 85 1.96 1.51 -13.11
CA GLN A 85 1.07 0.79 -14.02
C GLN A 85 1.36 1.11 -15.49
N GLY A 86 1.72 2.36 -15.81
CA GLY A 86 2.04 2.78 -17.18
C GLY A 86 3.46 2.44 -17.65
N ARG A 87 4.41 2.20 -16.74
CA ARG A 87 5.80 1.81 -17.05
C ARG A 87 5.99 0.30 -17.25
N ARG A 88 4.91 -0.49 -17.22
CA ARG A 88 4.96 -1.94 -17.25
C ARG A 88 4.26 -2.57 -18.44
#